data_AF-A0A9D6NEJ0-F1
#
_entry.id   AF-A0A9D6NEJ0-F1
#
_cell.length_a   1.000
_cell.length_b   1.000
_cell.length_c   1.000
_cell.angle_alpha   90.00
_cell.angle_beta   90.00
_cell.angle_gamma   90.00
#
_symmetry.space_group_name_H-M   'P 1'
#
loop_
_entity.id
_entity.type
_entity.pdbx_description
1 polymer ?
#
loop_
_entity_poly.entity_id
_entity_poly.type
_entity_poly.pdbx_seq_one_letter_code
_entity_poly.pdbx_strand_id
1 'polypeptide(L)'
;MKTVTLARPVVRLANELSRGNPTQAAAREVLRYAADVREELEQHGDHFLSEADSDNYRALQGLLGVVQDIAGRALAGFNSNEVEALLAAGRNLEQRLARFEEVRRNSTYFPLPPLDRLLVACTSVLQGFGAHTAVERRIPAAELCVEELLRRFERERPSMPDKVAEPLELAFHRAQSGFSRLREWKLHDRPSRLGLAIRDLKAAGEFLAYLPRTPEPAERNLRPVGHIPVGGPELMGLARLAESGNAYWSSAARRVQAEVLPDLVDFWKEARESLLLPAHLREGVTGEVDELLERLAETLAAAEGPRPIARAVLDLDATFEFLDENRIDITIGRGTPLEPCLELLAGGVAGGIADVELRTLLHALGNSSDPGLFHKVLGQLQAYFQSYEPQLLVAALEELVSATRRLLQPERLLEQRTCCLCGRGFPDEAPCVTFDGAHIYLELSA
;
A
#
# COMPACT_ATOMS: atom_id res chain seq x y z
N MET A 1 -10.11 -16.62 -1.23
CA MET A 1 -8.78 -16.39 -1.82
C MET A 1 -8.47 -14.92 -1.60
N LYS A 2 -7.36 -14.55 -0.97
CA LYS A 2 -6.95 -13.13 -0.98
C LYS A 2 -6.48 -12.81 -2.39
N THR A 3 -7.13 -11.86 -3.04
CA THR A 3 -6.74 -11.40 -4.37
C THR A 3 -5.40 -10.69 -4.25
N VAL A 4 -4.35 -11.23 -4.88
CA VAL A 4 -3.02 -10.58 -4.87
C VAL A 4 -3.05 -9.46 -5.90
N THR A 5 -2.97 -8.23 -5.42
CA THR A 5 -2.85 -7.04 -6.26
C THR A 5 -1.54 -7.13 -7.04
N LEU A 6 -1.63 -7.01 -8.36
CA LEU A 6 -0.47 -6.97 -9.24
C LEU A 6 0.10 -5.54 -9.30
N ALA A 7 1.41 -5.43 -9.55
CA ALA A 7 2.02 -4.14 -9.86
C ALA A 7 1.35 -3.50 -11.09
N ARG A 8 0.93 -2.23 -10.97
CA ARG A 8 0.23 -1.48 -12.04
C ARG A 8 0.93 -1.56 -13.40
N PRO A 9 2.27 -1.43 -13.51
CA PRO A 9 2.94 -1.58 -14.81
C PRO A 9 2.66 -2.93 -15.47
N VAL A 10 2.66 -4.01 -14.70
CA VAL A 10 2.40 -5.37 -15.18
C VAL A 10 0.96 -5.51 -15.66
N VAL A 11 -0.01 -4.98 -14.90
CA VAL A 11 -1.43 -4.97 -15.27
C VAL A 11 -1.66 -4.18 -16.56
N ARG A 12 -1.06 -3.00 -16.67
CA ARG A 12 -1.20 -2.15 -17.86
C ARG A 12 -0.67 -2.85 -19.11
N LEU A 13 0.55 -3.41 -19.05
CA LEU A 13 1.11 -4.13 -20.18
C LEU A 13 0.25 -5.37 -20.52
N ALA A 14 -0.22 -6.11 -19.53
CA ALA A 14 -1.11 -7.26 -19.73
C ALA A 14 -2.43 -6.85 -20.43
N ASN A 15 -3.03 -5.73 -20.03
CA ASN A 15 -4.24 -5.19 -20.65
C ASN A 15 -3.98 -4.81 -22.11
N GLU A 16 -2.91 -4.07 -22.40
CA GLU A 16 -2.57 -3.66 -23.78
C GLU A 16 -2.22 -4.87 -24.67
N LEU A 17 -1.50 -5.86 -24.15
CA LEU A 17 -1.24 -7.13 -24.82
C LEU A 17 -2.55 -7.89 -25.12
N SER A 18 -3.46 -7.96 -24.14
CA SER A 18 -4.76 -8.63 -24.33
C SER A 18 -5.65 -7.94 -25.38
N ARG A 19 -5.45 -6.63 -25.57
CA ARG A 19 -6.13 -5.81 -26.59
C ARG A 19 -5.43 -5.88 -27.95
N GLY A 20 -4.28 -6.55 -28.05
CA GLY A 20 -3.49 -6.70 -29.27
C GLY A 20 -2.70 -5.46 -29.70
N ASN A 21 -2.63 -4.43 -28.84
CA ASN A 21 -2.01 -3.13 -29.13
C ASN A 21 -1.05 -2.71 -27.99
N PRO A 22 0.02 -3.48 -27.69
CA PRO A 22 1.00 -3.08 -26.68
C PRO A 22 1.71 -1.79 -27.08
N THR A 23 1.69 -0.80 -26.20
CA THR A 23 2.44 0.44 -26.39
C THR A 23 3.87 0.28 -25.89
N GLN A 24 4.82 0.95 -26.55
CA GLN A 24 6.19 1.04 -26.04
C GLN A 24 6.27 1.70 -24.66
N ALA A 25 5.30 2.57 -24.33
CA ALA A 25 5.23 3.23 -23.04
C ALA A 25 4.97 2.24 -21.90
N ALA A 26 3.94 1.38 -22.03
CA ALA A 26 3.65 0.37 -21.01
C ALA A 26 4.79 -0.65 -20.86
N ALA A 27 5.41 -1.07 -21.97
CA ALA A 27 6.58 -1.94 -21.93
C ALA A 27 7.76 -1.30 -21.16
N ARG A 28 8.03 -0.01 -21.39
CA ARG A 28 9.08 0.73 -20.65
C ARG A 28 8.76 0.86 -19.17
N GLU A 29 7.51 1.06 -18.79
CA GLU A 29 7.11 1.12 -17.38
C GLU A 29 7.37 -0.21 -16.66
N VAL A 30 7.08 -1.35 -17.30
CA VAL A 30 7.41 -2.67 -16.75
C VAL A 30 8.92 -2.86 -16.62
N LEU A 31 9.70 -2.44 -17.63
CA LEU A 31 11.16 -2.53 -17.57
C LEU A 31 11.75 -1.67 -16.45
N ARG A 32 11.20 -0.47 -16.23
CA ARG A 32 11.60 0.40 -15.10
C ARG A 32 11.27 -0.26 -13.77
N TYR A 33 10.02 -0.70 -13.58
CA TYR A 33 9.62 -1.42 -12.38
C TYR A 33 10.52 -2.64 -12.10
N ALA A 34 10.81 -3.45 -13.12
CA ALA A 34 11.69 -4.60 -12.96
C ALA A 34 13.16 -4.23 -12.67
N ALA A 35 13.62 -3.05 -13.12
CA ALA A 35 14.93 -2.53 -12.79
C ALA A 35 14.99 -2.06 -11.32
N ASP A 36 13.96 -1.35 -10.85
CA ASP A 36 13.85 -0.88 -9.47
C ASP A 36 13.84 -2.07 -8.50
N VAL A 37 13.02 -3.08 -8.76
CA VAL A 37 12.99 -4.32 -7.94
C VAL A 37 14.32 -5.06 -8.01
N ARG A 38 14.99 -5.09 -9.17
CA ARG A 38 16.31 -5.72 -9.29
C ARG A 38 17.35 -5.00 -8.45
N GLU A 39 17.38 -3.67 -8.50
CA GLU A 39 18.30 -2.87 -7.71
C GLU A 39 18.12 -3.15 -6.21
N GLU A 40 16.87 -3.22 -5.75
CA GLU A 40 16.55 -3.60 -4.37
C GLU A 40 17.06 -5.01 -4.04
N LEU A 41 16.80 -6.00 -4.90
CA LEU A 41 17.30 -7.36 -4.70
C LEU A 41 18.84 -7.45 -4.74
N GLU A 42 19.51 -6.68 -5.59
CA GLU A 42 20.99 -6.67 -5.66
C GLU A 42 21.60 -6.14 -4.36
N GLN A 43 20.93 -5.19 -3.69
CA GLN A 43 21.29 -4.74 -2.34
C GLN A 43 21.19 -5.85 -1.28
N HIS A 44 20.64 -7.02 -1.62
CA HIS A 44 20.53 -8.20 -0.77
C HIS A 44 21.22 -9.46 -1.34
N GLY A 45 21.83 -9.41 -2.53
CA GLY A 45 22.26 -10.62 -3.27
C GLY A 45 23.49 -11.34 -2.73
N ASP A 46 24.21 -10.76 -1.76
CA ASP A 46 25.44 -11.33 -1.16
C ASP A 46 25.23 -11.90 0.25
N HIS A 47 23.99 -11.99 0.72
CA HIS A 47 23.65 -12.55 2.03
C HIS A 47 22.19 -13.03 2.13
N PHE A 48 21.96 -14.11 2.87
CA PHE A 48 20.62 -14.68 3.07
C PHE A 48 20.39 -15.08 4.54
N LEU A 49 19.14 -15.13 4.99
CA LEU A 49 18.82 -15.53 6.37
C LEU A 49 18.60 -17.04 6.53
N SER A 50 18.43 -17.75 5.42
CA SER A 50 18.29 -19.20 5.36
C SER A 50 18.44 -19.71 3.94
N GLU A 51 18.55 -21.02 3.78
CA GLU A 51 18.47 -21.68 2.46
C GLU A 51 17.15 -21.34 1.74
N ALA A 52 16.03 -21.33 2.47
CA ALA A 52 14.72 -20.96 1.92
C ALA A 52 14.65 -19.49 1.45
N ASP A 53 15.35 -18.57 2.12
CA ASP A 53 15.47 -17.17 1.69
C ASP A 53 16.32 -17.05 0.42
N SER A 54 17.42 -17.81 0.33
CA SER A 54 18.26 -17.88 -0.88
C SER A 54 17.50 -18.45 -2.08
N ASP A 55 16.72 -19.51 -1.88
CA ASP A 55 15.89 -20.08 -2.94
C ASP A 55 14.76 -19.14 -3.35
N ASN A 56 14.17 -18.41 -2.39
CA ASN A 56 13.19 -17.38 -2.70
C ASN A 56 13.81 -16.25 -3.54
N TYR A 57 15.02 -15.81 -3.19
CA TYR A 57 15.77 -14.80 -3.94
C TYR A 57 16.05 -15.24 -5.39
N ARG A 58 16.52 -16.48 -5.60
CA ARG A 58 16.75 -17.01 -6.96
C ARG A 58 15.47 -17.08 -7.76
N ALA A 59 14.36 -17.51 -7.14
CA ALA A 59 13.06 -17.53 -7.78
C ALA A 59 12.59 -16.12 -8.17
N LEU A 60 12.81 -15.12 -7.32
CA LEU A 60 12.52 -13.71 -7.62
C LEU A 60 13.31 -13.22 -8.85
N GLN A 61 14.61 -13.51 -8.92
CA GLN A 61 15.44 -13.17 -10.09
C GLN A 61 14.92 -13.83 -11.38
N GLY A 62 14.53 -15.11 -11.31
CA GLY A 62 13.94 -15.82 -12.44
C GLY A 62 12.62 -15.20 -12.92
N LEU A 63 11.74 -14.84 -11.98
CA LEU A 63 10.46 -14.18 -12.29
C LEU A 63 10.65 -12.79 -12.90
N LEU A 64 11.61 -12.01 -12.39
CA LEU A 64 11.99 -10.73 -13.01
C LEU A 64 12.49 -10.91 -14.44
N GLY A 65 13.28 -11.97 -14.71
CA GLY A 65 13.71 -12.31 -16.06
C GLY A 65 12.54 -12.54 -17.01
N VAL A 66 11.53 -13.31 -16.57
CA VAL A 66 10.31 -13.56 -17.38
C VAL A 66 9.55 -12.26 -17.65
N VAL A 67 9.33 -11.43 -16.63
CA VAL A 67 8.62 -10.14 -16.77
C VAL A 67 9.35 -9.21 -17.74
N GLN A 68 10.68 -9.13 -17.64
CA GLN A 68 11.51 -8.30 -18.52
C GLN A 68 11.55 -8.82 -19.95
N ASP A 69 11.65 -10.13 -20.15
CA ASP A 69 11.67 -10.74 -21.49
C ASP A 69 10.38 -10.45 -22.24
N ILE A 70 9.22 -10.59 -21.58
CA ILE A 70 7.92 -10.28 -22.17
C ILE A 70 7.81 -8.79 -22.50
N ALA A 71 8.21 -7.91 -21.57
CA ALA A 71 8.21 -6.47 -21.81
C ALA A 71 9.19 -6.06 -22.93
N GLY A 72 10.37 -6.67 -23.01
CA GLY A 72 11.35 -6.44 -24.06
C GLY A 72 10.85 -6.87 -25.44
N ARG A 73 10.14 -8.00 -25.53
CA ARG A 73 9.47 -8.43 -26.77
C ARG A 73 8.37 -7.46 -27.19
N ALA A 74 7.53 -7.03 -26.25
CA ALA A 74 6.49 -6.04 -26.51
C ALA A 74 7.09 -4.70 -27.00
N LEU A 75 8.20 -4.25 -26.39
CA LEU A 75 8.93 -3.06 -26.80
C LEU A 75 9.48 -3.16 -28.23
N ALA A 76 9.93 -4.35 -28.63
CA ALA A 76 10.40 -4.66 -29.97
C ALA A 76 9.27 -4.86 -31.01
N GLY A 77 8.00 -4.71 -30.60
CA GLY A 77 6.84 -4.82 -31.48
C GLY A 77 6.37 -6.26 -31.75
N PHE A 78 6.83 -7.24 -30.97
CA PHE A 78 6.31 -8.60 -31.06
C PHE A 78 4.97 -8.69 -30.34
N ASN A 79 3.92 -9.04 -31.08
CA ASN A 79 2.63 -9.38 -30.49
C ASN A 79 2.68 -10.82 -29.99
N SER A 80 2.97 -11.01 -28.70
CA SER A 80 2.94 -12.33 -28.07
C SER A 80 1.68 -12.48 -27.22
N ASN A 81 1.00 -13.63 -27.32
CA ASN A 81 -0.16 -13.98 -26.48
C ASN A 81 0.29 -14.40 -25.06
N GLU A 82 1.31 -13.75 -24.52
CA GLU A 82 1.99 -14.11 -23.27
C GLU A 82 1.35 -13.46 -22.04
N VAL A 83 0.11 -12.97 -22.16
CA VAL A 83 -0.62 -12.30 -21.07
C VAL A 83 -0.71 -13.21 -19.84
N GLU A 84 -1.04 -14.49 -20.02
CA GLU A 84 -1.12 -15.44 -18.91
C GLU A 84 0.24 -15.64 -18.22
N ALA A 85 1.31 -15.74 -19.01
CA ALA A 85 2.67 -15.88 -18.48
C ALA A 85 3.12 -14.63 -17.73
N LEU A 86 2.81 -13.43 -18.26
CA LEU A 86 3.11 -12.15 -17.62
C LEU A 86 2.37 -12.02 -16.27
N LEU A 87 1.06 -12.31 -16.25
CA LEU A 87 0.26 -12.24 -15.04
C LEU A 87 0.70 -13.28 -14.00
N ALA A 88 0.97 -14.53 -14.43
CA ALA A 88 1.47 -15.56 -13.54
C ALA A 88 2.84 -15.19 -12.95
N ALA A 89 3.76 -14.68 -13.77
CA ALA A 89 5.06 -14.21 -13.30
C ALA A 89 4.92 -13.03 -12.34
N GLY A 90 4.10 -12.03 -12.67
CA GLY A 90 3.82 -10.88 -11.83
C GLY A 90 3.21 -11.25 -10.48
N ARG A 91 2.20 -12.14 -10.43
CA ARG A 91 1.58 -12.55 -9.14
C ARG A 91 2.58 -13.28 -8.26
N ASN A 92 3.36 -14.18 -8.86
CA ASN A 92 4.39 -14.92 -8.13
C ASN A 92 5.51 -13.99 -7.66
N LEU A 93 5.84 -12.96 -8.44
CA LEU A 93 6.83 -11.94 -8.07
C LEU A 93 6.36 -11.20 -6.82
N GLU A 94 5.16 -10.62 -6.83
CA GLU A 94 4.57 -9.88 -5.70
C GLU A 94 4.47 -10.74 -4.43
N GLN A 95 3.94 -11.96 -4.55
CA GLN A 95 3.83 -12.88 -3.41
C GLN A 95 5.20 -13.20 -2.78
N ARG A 96 6.21 -13.40 -3.62
CA ARG A 96 7.55 -13.75 -3.17
C ARG A 96 8.32 -12.53 -2.66
N LEU A 97 8.07 -11.34 -3.20
CA LEU A 97 8.62 -10.07 -2.68
C LEU A 97 8.06 -9.80 -1.30
N ALA A 98 6.74 -9.89 -1.12
CA ALA A 98 6.11 -9.76 0.19
C ALA A 98 6.67 -10.76 1.21
N ARG A 99 6.87 -12.02 0.81
CA ARG A 99 7.52 -13.04 1.66
C ARG A 99 8.99 -12.72 1.95
N PHE A 100 9.72 -12.22 0.97
CA PHE A 100 11.14 -11.84 1.08
C PHE A 100 11.30 -10.68 2.08
N GLU A 101 10.42 -9.70 2.03
CA GLU A 101 10.35 -8.61 3.00
C GLU A 101 9.94 -9.10 4.39
N GLU A 102 8.90 -9.93 4.48
CA GLU A 102 8.39 -10.44 5.76
C GLU A 102 9.47 -11.22 6.54
N VAL A 103 10.26 -12.05 5.86
CA VAL A 103 11.40 -12.77 6.49
C VAL A 103 12.41 -11.80 7.10
N ARG A 104 12.70 -10.68 6.43
CA ARG A 104 13.61 -9.64 6.92
C ARG A 104 13.01 -8.87 8.09
N ARG A 105 11.72 -8.52 8.00
CA ARG A 105 10.99 -7.86 9.09
C ARG A 105 11.00 -8.73 10.36
N ASN A 106 10.74 -10.03 10.22
CA ASN A 106 10.65 -10.94 11.36
C ASN A 106 12.01 -11.29 11.99
N SER A 107 13.12 -11.11 11.26
CA SER A 107 14.47 -11.41 11.77
C SER A 107 15.09 -10.19 12.46
N THR A 108 15.10 -9.04 11.79
CA THR A 108 15.64 -7.79 12.32
C THR A 108 14.95 -6.60 11.64
N TYR A 109 13.64 -6.38 11.80
CA TYR A 109 13.05 -5.14 11.29
C TYR A 109 13.62 -3.94 12.03
N PHE A 110 14.28 -3.07 11.28
CA PHE A 110 14.67 -1.76 11.75
C PHE A 110 14.14 -0.70 10.79
N PRO A 111 13.40 0.33 11.26
CA PRO A 111 12.90 1.32 10.33
C PRO A 111 14.06 2.08 9.66
N LEU A 112 15.30 2.08 10.16
CA LEU A 112 16.45 2.76 9.51
C LEU A 112 17.07 1.86 8.42
N PRO A 113 16.82 2.08 7.11
CA PRO A 113 17.16 1.08 6.09
C PRO A 113 18.65 0.76 5.98
N PRO A 114 19.59 1.73 6.08
CA PRO A 114 21.02 1.42 6.11
C PRO A 114 21.43 0.52 7.28
N LEU A 115 20.84 0.75 8.47
CA LEU A 115 21.13 -0.03 9.67
C LEU A 115 20.47 -1.40 9.62
N ASP A 116 19.23 -1.48 9.12
CA ASP A 116 18.50 -2.72 8.87
C ASP A 116 19.30 -3.66 7.97
N ARG A 117 19.74 -3.17 6.80
CA ARG A 117 20.56 -3.93 5.85
C ARG A 117 21.86 -4.43 6.47
N LEU A 118 22.51 -3.62 7.30
CA LEU A 118 23.72 -4.03 8.03
C LEU A 118 23.40 -5.14 9.04
N LEU A 119 22.31 -5.01 9.81
CA LEU A 119 21.90 -6.00 10.81
C LEU A 119 21.50 -7.34 10.17
N VAL A 120 20.78 -7.31 9.05
CA VAL A 120 20.44 -8.50 8.27
C VAL A 120 21.72 -9.18 7.75
N ALA A 121 22.66 -8.43 7.21
CA ALA A 121 23.96 -8.96 6.79
C ALA A 121 24.76 -9.56 7.97
N CYS A 122 24.81 -8.89 9.13
CA CYS A 122 25.48 -9.43 10.31
C CYS A 122 24.82 -10.74 10.78
N THR A 123 23.48 -10.79 10.78
CA THR A 123 22.70 -11.97 11.17
C THR A 123 22.93 -13.13 10.22
N SER A 124 22.94 -12.87 8.90
CA SER A 124 23.23 -13.88 7.89
C SER A 124 24.61 -14.52 8.06
N VAL A 125 25.63 -13.73 8.39
CA VAL A 125 26.99 -14.25 8.62
C VAL A 125 27.04 -15.09 9.90
N LEU A 126 26.38 -14.65 10.98
CA LEU A 126 26.26 -15.45 12.20
C LEU A 126 25.58 -16.80 11.95
N GLN A 127 24.60 -16.84 11.04
CA GLN A 127 23.86 -18.04 10.69
C GLN A 127 24.58 -18.90 9.63
N GLY A 128 25.71 -18.45 9.09
CA GLY A 128 26.48 -19.18 8.07
C GLY A 128 25.95 -19.05 6.64
N PHE A 129 25.04 -18.11 6.39
CA PHE A 129 24.39 -17.87 5.08
C PHE A 129 24.81 -16.55 4.42
N GLY A 130 25.79 -15.84 4.99
CA GLY A 130 26.31 -14.56 4.48
C GLY A 130 27.83 -14.53 4.40
N ALA A 131 28.35 -13.70 3.50
CA ALA A 131 29.79 -13.43 3.41
C ALA A 131 30.19 -12.24 4.30
N HIS A 132 31.40 -12.28 4.87
CA HIS A 132 31.95 -11.16 5.64
C HIS A 132 31.99 -9.84 4.85
N THR A 133 32.28 -9.93 3.56
CA THR A 133 32.28 -8.78 2.64
C THR A 133 30.91 -8.11 2.55
N ALA A 134 29.82 -8.83 2.82
CA ALA A 134 28.48 -8.25 2.86
C ALA A 134 28.31 -7.29 4.04
N VAL A 135 28.92 -7.59 5.19
CA VAL A 135 28.94 -6.68 6.35
C VAL A 135 29.81 -5.47 6.06
N GLU A 136 31.05 -5.68 5.58
CA GLU A 136 32.01 -4.61 5.30
C GLU A 136 31.47 -3.55 4.34
N ARG A 137 30.78 -3.96 3.26
CA ARG A 137 30.19 -3.05 2.27
C ARG A 137 29.08 -2.16 2.83
N ARG A 138 28.42 -2.58 3.91
CA ARG A 138 27.23 -1.92 4.47
C ARG A 138 27.54 -1.03 5.67
N ILE A 139 28.71 -1.20 6.31
CA ILE A 139 29.15 -0.35 7.43
C ILE A 139 29.13 1.14 7.06
N PRO A 140 29.73 1.60 5.94
CA PRO A 140 29.84 3.05 5.67
C PRO A 140 28.48 3.76 5.56
N ALA A 141 27.50 3.14 4.90
CA ALA A 141 26.17 3.71 4.73
C ALA A 141 25.40 3.77 6.07
N ALA A 142 25.54 2.73 6.90
CA ALA A 142 24.92 2.70 8.22
C ALA A 142 25.56 3.73 9.17
N GLU A 143 26.87 3.89 9.14
CA GLU A 143 27.59 4.91 9.92
C GLU A 143 27.16 6.32 9.52
N LEU A 144 27.13 6.62 8.22
CA LEU A 144 26.68 7.92 7.72
C LEU A 144 25.24 8.24 8.15
N CYS A 145 24.34 7.24 8.11
CA CYS A 145 22.97 7.39 8.58
C CYS A 145 22.91 7.78 10.07
N VAL A 146 23.68 7.09 10.92
CA VAL A 146 23.74 7.40 12.36
C VAL A 146 24.40 8.75 12.63
N GLU A 147 25.44 9.11 11.89
CA GLU A 147 26.09 10.42 11.98
C GLU A 147 25.13 11.58 11.65
N GLU A 148 24.30 11.42 10.62
CA GLU A 148 23.32 12.47 10.28
C GLU A 148 22.22 12.60 11.34
N LEU A 149 21.76 11.47 11.91
CA LEU A 149 20.85 11.48 13.05
C LEU A 149 21.48 12.15 14.27
N LEU A 150 22.78 11.95 14.51
CA LEU A 150 23.50 12.59 15.61
C LEU A 150 23.55 14.11 15.42
N ARG A 151 23.92 14.58 14.22
CA ARG A 151 23.91 16.03 13.91
C ARG A 151 22.54 16.65 14.08
N ARG A 152 21.47 15.91 13.78
CA ARG A 152 20.10 16.38 14.01
C ARG A 152 19.77 16.43 15.49
N PHE A 153 20.08 15.36 16.22
CA PHE A 153 19.92 15.31 17.66
C PHE A 153 20.65 16.47 18.36
N GLU A 154 21.91 16.73 18.02
CA GLU A 154 22.70 17.82 18.59
C GLU A 154 22.07 19.21 18.36
N ARG A 155 21.44 19.43 17.20
CA ARG A 155 20.69 20.66 16.90
C ARG A 155 19.43 20.79 17.74
N GLU A 156 18.70 19.70 17.97
CA GLU A 156 17.41 19.69 18.68
C GLU A 156 17.55 19.51 20.20
N ARG A 157 18.70 19.02 20.67
CA ARG A 157 19.01 18.70 22.07
C ARG A 157 18.71 19.84 23.06
N PRO A 158 19.02 21.12 22.79
CA PRO A 158 18.74 22.22 23.73
C PRO A 158 17.23 22.41 24.02
N SER A 159 16.36 21.96 23.12
CA SER A 159 14.90 22.07 23.25
C SER A 159 14.23 20.78 23.74
N MET A 160 15.00 19.70 23.92
CA MET A 160 14.49 18.37 24.23
C MET A 160 14.50 18.09 25.74
N PRO A 161 13.42 17.53 26.32
CA PRO A 161 13.42 17.10 27.73
C PRO A 161 14.45 16.00 27.98
N ASP A 162 15.15 16.02 29.12
CA ASP A 162 16.21 15.04 29.45
C ASP A 162 15.71 13.60 29.44
N LYS A 163 14.44 13.36 29.81
CA LYS A 163 13.80 12.03 29.74
C LYS A 163 13.76 11.43 28.33
N VAL A 164 13.87 12.25 27.30
CA VAL A 164 13.94 11.83 25.88
C VAL A 164 15.37 11.88 25.38
N ALA A 165 16.16 12.89 25.80
CA ALA A 165 17.53 13.05 25.36
C ALA A 165 18.48 11.96 25.88
N GLU A 166 18.39 11.59 27.17
CA GLU A 166 19.28 10.57 27.77
C GLU A 166 19.19 9.19 27.07
N PRO A 167 17.99 8.64 26.77
CA PRO A 167 17.88 7.42 25.98
C PRO A 167 18.50 7.53 24.58
N LEU A 168 18.37 8.69 23.92
CA LEU A 168 18.95 8.92 22.59
C LEU A 168 20.48 9.00 22.65
N GLU A 169 21.05 9.70 23.64
CA GLU A 169 22.50 9.73 23.89
C GLU A 169 23.05 8.32 24.13
N LEU A 170 22.36 7.53 24.96
CA LEU A 170 22.71 6.13 25.18
C LEU A 170 22.64 5.31 23.87
N ALA A 171 21.65 5.59 23.02
CA ALA A 171 21.50 4.93 21.74
C ALA A 171 22.67 5.25 20.79
N PHE A 172 23.10 6.51 20.69
CA PHE A 172 24.30 6.88 19.91
C PHE A 172 25.57 6.22 20.43
N HIS A 173 25.76 6.15 21.76
CA HIS A 173 26.89 5.42 22.35
C HIS A 173 26.85 3.92 22.02
N ARG A 174 25.67 3.30 22.05
CA ARG A 174 25.49 1.90 21.63
C ARG A 174 25.79 1.71 20.16
N ALA A 175 25.35 2.62 19.28
CA ALA A 175 25.67 2.55 17.86
C ALA A 175 27.19 2.61 17.63
N GLN A 176 27.87 3.57 18.26
CA GLN A 176 29.32 3.72 18.18
C GLN A 176 30.08 2.50 18.70
N SER A 177 29.64 1.90 19.82
CA SER A 177 30.16 0.63 20.33
C SER A 177 29.97 -0.49 19.32
N GLY A 178 28.77 -0.61 18.74
CA GLY A 178 28.43 -1.59 17.71
C GLY A 178 29.34 -1.49 16.49
N PHE A 179 29.50 -0.30 15.91
CA PHE A 179 30.37 -0.07 14.76
C PHE A 179 31.85 -0.34 15.08
N SER A 180 32.32 0.06 16.26
CA SER A 180 33.70 -0.21 16.69
C SER A 180 33.97 -1.72 16.76
N ARG A 181 33.02 -2.49 17.31
CA ARG A 181 33.10 -3.96 17.34
C ARG A 181 33.07 -4.57 15.94
N LEU A 182 32.31 -4.01 15.00
CA LEU A 182 32.30 -4.48 13.60
C LEU A 182 33.62 -4.19 12.88
N ARG A 183 34.23 -3.02 13.10
CA ARG A 183 35.53 -2.66 12.49
C ARG A 183 36.69 -3.53 13.00
N GLU A 184 36.61 -3.95 14.26
CA GLU A 184 37.59 -4.85 14.87
C GLU A 184 37.35 -6.32 14.56
N TRP A 185 36.16 -6.67 14.06
CA TRP A 185 35.77 -8.03 13.75
C TRP A 185 36.47 -8.53 12.48
N LYS A 186 37.10 -9.70 12.58
CA LYS A 186 37.78 -10.39 11.46
C LYS A 186 37.07 -11.70 11.13
N LEU A 187 37.27 -12.20 9.91
CA LEU A 187 36.69 -13.46 9.40
C LEU A 187 36.89 -14.69 10.32
N HIS A 188 37.92 -14.69 11.17
CA HIS A 188 38.24 -15.77 12.10
C HIS A 188 37.96 -15.43 13.58
N ASP A 189 37.34 -14.28 13.86
CA ASP A 189 36.96 -13.90 15.21
C ASP A 189 35.78 -14.75 15.75
N ARG A 190 35.69 -14.85 17.07
CA ARG A 190 34.61 -15.59 17.74
C ARG A 190 33.24 -15.01 17.36
N PRO A 191 32.23 -15.84 17.02
CA PRO A 191 30.85 -15.42 16.75
C PRO A 191 30.24 -14.52 17.84
N SER A 192 30.74 -14.63 19.07
CA SER A 192 30.35 -13.79 20.20
C SER A 192 30.57 -12.28 19.98
N ARG A 193 31.60 -11.87 19.22
CA ARG A 193 31.85 -10.43 18.95
C ARG A 193 30.83 -9.84 17.99
N LEU A 194 30.55 -10.56 16.90
CA LEU A 194 29.51 -10.18 15.95
C LEU A 194 28.13 -10.17 16.62
N GLY A 195 27.82 -11.16 17.47
CA GLY A 195 26.59 -11.18 18.26
C GLY A 195 26.44 -9.98 19.20
N LEU A 196 27.53 -9.53 19.84
CA LEU A 196 27.51 -8.32 20.67
C LEU A 196 27.33 -7.05 19.83
N ALA A 197 27.97 -6.96 18.66
CA ALA A 197 27.79 -5.84 17.75
C ALA A 197 26.34 -5.73 17.26
N ILE A 198 25.71 -6.84 16.87
CA ILE A 198 24.29 -6.89 16.51
C ILE A 198 23.41 -6.42 17.67
N ARG A 199 23.69 -6.89 18.89
CA ARG A 199 22.92 -6.51 20.07
C ARG A 199 22.99 -5.00 20.32
N ASP A 200 24.20 -4.43 20.27
CA ASP A 200 24.44 -3.00 20.50
C ASP A 200 23.76 -2.16 19.39
N LEU A 201 23.92 -2.53 18.11
CA LEU A 201 23.31 -1.84 16.97
C LEU A 201 21.79 -1.95 16.95
N LYS A 202 21.22 -3.11 17.25
CA LYS A 202 19.77 -3.30 17.33
C LYS A 202 19.17 -2.43 18.44
N ALA A 203 19.77 -2.47 19.63
CA ALA A 203 19.29 -1.67 20.74
C ALA A 203 19.52 -0.17 20.55
N ALA A 204 20.54 0.25 19.80
CA ALA A 204 20.71 1.63 19.38
C ALA A 204 19.61 2.06 18.42
N GLY A 205 19.39 1.24 17.39
CA GLY A 205 18.34 1.47 16.41
C GLY A 205 17.02 1.77 17.10
N GLU A 206 16.58 0.90 18.03
CA GLU A 206 15.24 0.94 18.65
C GLU A 206 14.87 2.35 19.13
N PHE A 207 15.82 3.09 19.69
CA PHE A 207 15.62 4.47 20.14
C PHE A 207 15.80 5.49 19.01
N LEU A 208 16.78 5.30 18.13
CA LEU A 208 17.06 6.21 17.01
C LEU A 208 15.92 6.27 15.98
N ALA A 209 15.11 5.22 15.90
CA ALA A 209 13.89 5.17 15.09
C ALA A 209 12.87 6.27 15.46
N TYR A 210 12.86 6.72 16.71
CA TYR A 210 11.89 7.70 17.22
C TYR A 210 12.32 9.16 17.00
N LEU A 211 13.54 9.39 16.50
CA LEU A 211 13.89 10.71 15.97
C LEU A 211 13.04 10.94 14.71
N PRO A 212 12.20 11.99 14.67
CA PRO A 212 11.32 12.23 13.53
C PRO A 212 12.15 12.32 12.26
N ARG A 213 11.78 11.54 11.26
CA ARG A 213 12.51 11.47 9.99
C ARG A 213 11.88 12.37 8.96
N THR A 214 12.69 12.76 7.99
CA THR A 214 12.19 13.01 6.64
C THR A 214 11.81 11.64 6.08
N PRO A 215 10.55 11.36 5.71
CA PRO A 215 10.15 10.04 5.26
C PRO A 215 10.89 9.66 3.96
N GLU A 216 11.36 8.42 3.86
CA GLU A 216 11.88 7.84 2.62
C GLU A 216 10.71 7.35 1.73
N PRO A 217 10.87 7.34 0.39
CA PRO A 217 9.83 6.92 -0.55
C PRO A 217 9.33 5.48 -0.35
N ALA A 218 10.10 4.58 0.25
CA ALA A 218 9.69 3.19 0.48
C ALA A 218 8.57 3.02 1.53
N GLU A 219 8.48 3.93 2.52
CA GLU A 219 7.38 3.93 3.50
C GLU A 219 6.06 4.49 2.91
N ARG A 220 6.09 5.10 1.71
CA ARG A 220 4.88 5.58 1.00
C ARG A 220 4.02 4.42 0.47
N ASN A 221 4.64 3.28 0.17
CA ASN A 221 4.00 2.13 -0.51
C ASN A 221 3.19 1.19 0.40
N LEU A 222 3.21 1.38 1.72
CA LEU A 222 2.48 0.51 2.67
C LEU A 222 1.09 1.03 3.06
N ARG A 223 0.59 2.09 2.40
CA ARG A 223 -0.75 2.60 2.69
C ARG A 223 -1.79 1.63 2.11
N PRO A 224 -2.79 1.20 2.91
CA PRO A 224 -3.87 0.37 2.41
C PRO A 224 -4.56 1.09 1.24
N VAL A 225 -4.90 0.31 0.20
CA VAL A 225 -5.62 0.77 -0.98
C VAL A 225 -6.81 1.63 -0.57
N GLY A 226 -6.84 2.89 -1.03
CA GLY A 226 -7.98 3.78 -0.83
C GLY A 226 -8.03 4.54 0.52
N HIS A 227 -6.92 4.63 1.27
CA HIS A 227 -6.85 5.55 2.41
C HIS A 227 -6.40 6.93 1.94
N ILE A 228 -7.26 7.93 2.11
CA ILE A 228 -6.94 9.34 1.90
C ILE A 228 -6.31 9.86 3.19
N PRO A 229 -5.10 10.43 3.16
CA PRO A 229 -4.51 11.07 4.31
C PRO A 229 -5.31 12.35 4.54
N VAL A 230 -6.23 12.29 5.49
CA VAL A 230 -6.73 13.48 6.18
C VAL A 230 -5.53 14.35 6.53
N GLY A 231 -5.65 15.67 6.35
CA GLY A 231 -4.55 16.62 6.48
C GLY A 231 -3.75 16.29 7.73
N GLY A 232 -2.52 15.78 7.54
CA GLY A 232 -1.73 15.25 8.64
C GLY A 232 -1.56 16.28 9.77
N PRO A 233 -1.16 15.85 10.98
CA PRO A 233 -0.93 16.74 12.11
C PRO A 233 -0.11 18.00 11.77
N GLU A 234 0.78 17.90 10.80
CA GLU A 234 1.63 18.96 10.26
C GLU A 234 0.85 20.03 9.47
N LEU A 235 -0.06 19.62 8.57
CA LEU A 235 -0.92 20.54 7.80
C LEU A 235 -1.90 21.25 8.72
N MET A 236 -2.59 20.48 9.57
CA MET A 236 -3.54 21.07 10.52
C MET A 236 -2.85 21.91 11.60
N GLY A 237 -1.63 21.55 11.99
CA GLY A 237 -0.77 22.36 12.84
C GLY A 237 -0.42 23.70 12.19
N LEU A 238 -0.09 23.71 10.90
CA LEU A 238 0.15 24.94 10.14
C LEU A 238 -1.10 25.82 10.08
N ALA A 239 -2.26 25.26 9.75
CA ALA A 239 -3.52 26.00 9.70
C ALA A 239 -3.82 26.70 11.03
N ARG A 240 -3.75 25.97 12.15
CA ARG A 240 -3.98 26.52 13.50
C ARG A 240 -2.99 27.62 13.88
N LEU A 241 -1.70 27.43 13.56
CA LEU A 241 -0.66 28.45 13.82
C LEU A 241 -0.90 29.72 12.98
N ALA A 242 -1.34 29.53 11.74
CA ALA A 242 -1.64 30.62 10.84
C ALA A 242 -2.92 31.38 11.25
N GLU A 243 -4.01 30.70 11.61
CA GLU A 243 -5.24 31.31 12.13
C GLU A 243 -5.01 32.11 13.41
N SER A 244 -4.19 31.57 14.32
CA SER A 244 -3.85 32.24 15.59
C SER A 244 -2.86 33.40 15.45
N GLY A 245 -2.33 33.65 14.24
CA GLY A 245 -1.32 34.70 14.00
C GLY A 245 0.00 34.44 14.73
N ASN A 246 0.29 33.19 15.10
CA ASN A 246 1.45 32.83 15.89
C ASN A 246 2.73 33.02 15.09
N ALA A 247 3.73 33.73 15.63
CA ALA A 247 5.00 34.05 14.95
C ALA A 247 5.73 32.83 14.34
N TYR A 248 5.51 31.63 14.87
CA TYR A 248 6.09 30.38 14.35
C TYR A 248 5.45 29.87 13.05
N TRP A 249 4.31 30.44 12.59
CA TRP A 249 3.63 30.02 11.37
C TRP A 249 4.54 30.07 10.13
N SER A 250 5.42 31.07 10.04
CA SER A 250 6.35 31.26 8.92
C SER A 250 7.45 30.18 8.85
N SER A 251 7.82 29.60 9.98
CA SER A 251 8.77 28.48 10.06
C SER A 251 8.07 27.16 9.70
N ALA A 252 6.84 26.98 10.21
CA ALA A 252 6.00 25.83 9.86
C ALA A 252 5.65 25.81 8.36
N ALA A 253 5.31 26.95 7.75
CA ALA A 253 5.00 27.07 6.33
C ALA A 253 6.18 26.63 5.45
N ARG A 254 7.40 27.07 5.78
CA ARG A 254 8.62 26.65 5.08
C ARG A 254 8.87 25.16 5.18
N ARG A 255 8.64 24.57 6.36
CA ARG A 255 8.76 23.12 6.56
C ARG A 255 7.73 22.35 5.73
N VAL A 256 6.47 22.77 5.77
CA VAL A 256 5.39 22.15 4.99
C VAL A 256 5.70 22.24 3.49
N GLN A 257 6.17 23.38 3.01
CA GLN A 257 6.54 23.56 1.60
C GLN A 257 7.70 22.64 1.17
N ALA A 258 8.73 22.50 2.00
CA ALA A 258 9.93 21.75 1.65
C ALA A 258 9.80 20.24 1.84
N GLU A 259 9.04 19.80 2.85
CA GLU A 259 9.00 18.40 3.29
C GLU A 259 7.62 17.75 3.05
N VAL A 260 6.52 18.43 3.39
CA VAL A 260 5.19 17.80 3.44
C VAL A 260 4.45 17.87 2.11
N LEU A 261 4.52 19.02 1.42
CA LEU A 261 3.78 19.24 0.19
C LEU A 261 4.24 18.33 -0.97
N PRO A 262 5.56 18.12 -1.21
CA PRO A 262 6.01 17.19 -2.24
C PRO A 262 5.49 15.76 -1.99
N ASP A 263 5.55 15.31 -0.73
CA ASP A 263 5.03 14.00 -0.31
C ASP A 263 3.54 13.87 -0.57
N LEU A 264 2.77 14.91 -0.25
CA LEU A 264 1.33 14.93 -0.44
C LEU A 264 0.94 14.91 -1.92
N VAL A 265 1.65 15.67 -2.77
CA VAL A 265 1.43 15.70 -4.21
C VAL A 265 1.75 14.34 -4.84
N ASP A 266 2.86 13.73 -4.46
CA ASP A 266 3.24 12.40 -4.97
C ASP A 266 2.23 11.34 -4.52
N PHE A 267 1.85 11.35 -3.23
CA PHE A 267 0.80 10.49 -2.72
C PHE A 267 -0.51 10.67 -3.51
N TRP A 268 -0.93 11.91 -3.75
CA TRP A 268 -2.19 12.19 -4.43
C TRP A 268 -2.20 11.66 -5.87
N LYS A 269 -1.09 11.82 -6.59
CA LYS A 269 -0.92 11.25 -7.94
C LYS A 269 -1.13 9.73 -7.95
N GLU A 270 -0.63 9.03 -6.96
CA GLU A 270 -0.79 7.57 -6.82
C GLU A 270 -2.21 7.19 -6.41
N ALA A 271 -2.76 7.91 -5.42
CA ALA A 271 -4.03 7.63 -4.78
C ALA A 271 -5.22 7.88 -5.71
N ARG A 272 -5.24 9.02 -6.42
CA ARG A 272 -6.36 9.45 -7.28
C ARG A 272 -6.74 8.43 -8.35
N GLU A 273 -5.77 7.65 -8.82
CA GLU A 273 -5.98 6.58 -9.80
C GLU A 273 -6.66 5.36 -9.16
N SER A 274 -6.40 5.08 -7.89
CA SER A 274 -6.98 3.95 -7.14
C SER A 274 -8.23 4.27 -6.31
N LEU A 275 -8.67 5.53 -6.28
CA LEU A 275 -9.84 5.91 -5.49
C LEU A 275 -11.10 5.21 -6.01
N LEU A 276 -11.79 4.54 -5.07
CA LEU A 276 -13.09 3.93 -5.31
C LEU A 276 -14.17 4.97 -5.03
N LEU A 277 -14.44 5.84 -6.01
CA LEU A 277 -15.47 6.88 -5.92
C LEU A 277 -16.56 6.63 -6.95
N PRO A 278 -17.82 7.03 -6.67
CA PRO A 278 -18.89 7.08 -7.65
C PRO A 278 -18.47 7.83 -8.92
N ALA A 279 -18.88 7.32 -10.08
CA ALA A 279 -18.45 7.86 -11.37
C ALA A 279 -18.80 9.35 -11.53
N HIS A 280 -19.95 9.77 -10.99
CA HIS A 280 -20.42 11.15 -11.04
C HIS A 280 -19.65 12.12 -10.13
N LEU A 281 -18.95 11.63 -9.10
CA LEU A 281 -18.15 12.46 -8.20
C LEU A 281 -16.67 12.51 -8.61
N ARG A 282 -16.19 11.47 -9.29
CA ARG A 282 -14.76 11.25 -9.50
C ARG A 282 -14.08 12.43 -10.19
N GLU A 283 -14.57 12.86 -11.36
CA GLU A 283 -13.92 13.95 -12.13
C GLU A 283 -13.96 15.29 -11.40
N GLY A 284 -15.11 15.65 -10.81
CA GLY A 284 -15.25 16.92 -10.10
C GLY A 284 -14.35 17.02 -8.88
N VAL A 285 -14.43 16.03 -7.99
CA VAL A 285 -13.73 16.09 -6.69
C VAL A 285 -12.23 15.85 -6.84
N THR A 286 -11.80 14.99 -7.78
CA THR A 286 -10.35 14.82 -8.01
C THR A 286 -9.71 16.05 -8.64
N GLY A 287 -10.42 16.75 -9.53
CA GLY A 287 -9.99 18.04 -10.07
C GLY A 287 -9.91 19.13 -9.01
N GLU A 288 -10.88 19.18 -8.09
CA GLU A 288 -10.86 20.12 -6.96
C GLU A 288 -9.64 19.91 -6.05
N VAL A 289 -9.26 18.66 -5.75
CA VAL A 289 -8.03 18.38 -4.99
C VAL A 289 -6.78 18.82 -5.77
N ASP A 290 -6.72 18.56 -7.09
CA ASP A 290 -5.60 19.02 -7.93
C ASP A 290 -5.46 20.56 -7.84
N GLU A 291 -6.55 21.30 -7.98
CA GLU A 291 -6.58 22.76 -7.87
C GLU A 291 -6.19 23.27 -6.47
N LEU A 292 -6.65 22.60 -5.41
CA LEU A 292 -6.34 22.98 -4.03
C LEU A 292 -4.88 22.71 -3.67
N LEU A 293 -4.29 21.62 -4.17
CA LEU A 293 -2.87 21.34 -4.01
C LEU A 293 -1.99 22.36 -4.73
N GLU A 294 -2.35 22.73 -5.95
CA GLU A 294 -1.68 23.81 -6.70
C GLU A 294 -1.77 25.14 -5.97
N ARG A 295 -2.97 25.51 -5.50
CA ARG A 295 -3.18 26.74 -4.72
C ARG A 295 -2.40 26.75 -3.41
N LEU A 296 -2.33 25.62 -2.71
CA LEU A 296 -1.52 25.50 -1.50
C LEU A 296 -0.02 25.71 -1.82
N ALA A 297 0.46 25.14 -2.93
CA ALA A 297 1.83 25.33 -3.38
C ALA A 297 2.15 26.80 -3.68
N GLU A 298 1.26 27.48 -4.40
CA GLU A 298 1.39 28.90 -4.76
C GLU A 298 1.38 29.80 -3.52
N THR A 299 0.41 29.61 -2.62
CA THR A 299 0.29 30.41 -1.39
C THR A 299 1.49 30.25 -0.46
N LEU A 300 2.06 29.04 -0.35
CA LEU A 300 3.28 28.78 0.40
C LEU A 300 4.51 29.43 -0.26
N ALA A 301 4.61 29.39 -1.59
CA ALA A 301 5.74 29.96 -2.34
C ALA A 301 5.74 31.49 -2.34
N ALA A 302 4.58 32.11 -2.53
CA ALA A 302 4.42 33.56 -2.53
C ALA A 302 4.42 34.17 -1.12
N ALA A 303 4.39 33.34 -0.07
CA ALA A 303 4.32 33.76 1.32
C ALA A 303 3.18 34.77 1.56
N GLU A 304 1.99 34.50 1.00
CA GLU A 304 0.82 35.42 0.94
C GLU A 304 0.19 35.74 2.32
N GLY A 305 0.89 35.43 3.39
CA GLY A 305 0.45 35.62 4.77
C GLY A 305 -0.32 34.41 5.31
N PRO A 306 -0.66 34.44 6.60
CA PRO A 306 -1.18 33.27 7.29
C PRO A 306 -2.61 32.89 6.89
N ARG A 307 -3.48 33.88 6.58
CA ARG A 307 -4.90 33.61 6.30
C ARG A 307 -5.14 32.83 4.99
N PRO A 308 -4.51 33.16 3.86
CA PRO A 308 -4.65 32.36 2.63
C PRO A 308 -4.16 30.92 2.79
N ILE A 309 -3.05 30.73 3.52
CA ILE A 309 -2.48 29.40 3.80
C ILE A 309 -3.44 28.57 4.66
N ALA A 310 -3.95 29.13 5.76
CA ALA A 310 -4.92 28.44 6.62
C ALA A 310 -6.15 28.00 5.82
N ARG A 311 -6.69 28.88 4.96
CA ARG A 311 -7.84 28.57 4.13
C ARG A 311 -7.56 27.45 3.13
N ALA A 312 -6.43 27.50 2.41
CA ALA A 312 -6.09 26.46 1.45
C ALA A 312 -5.95 25.08 2.12
N VAL A 313 -5.38 25.03 3.33
CA VAL A 313 -5.29 23.79 4.12
C VAL A 313 -6.67 23.29 4.55
N LEU A 314 -7.54 24.17 5.06
CA LEU A 314 -8.89 23.80 5.49
C LEU A 314 -9.79 23.34 4.34
N ASP A 315 -9.72 24.04 3.20
CA ASP A 315 -10.46 23.65 1.99
C ASP A 315 -10.00 22.25 1.54
N LEU A 316 -8.68 21.99 1.52
CA LEU A 316 -8.12 20.67 1.17
C LEU A 316 -8.53 19.56 2.15
N ASP A 317 -8.53 19.84 3.45
CA ASP A 317 -8.95 18.89 4.49
C ASP A 317 -10.44 18.53 4.33
N ALA A 318 -11.31 19.53 4.12
CA ALA A 318 -12.73 19.31 3.87
C ALA A 318 -13.00 18.49 2.60
N THR A 319 -12.26 18.72 1.52
CA THR A 319 -12.38 17.91 0.30
C THR A 319 -11.92 16.47 0.53
N PHE A 320 -10.87 16.25 1.33
CA PHE A 320 -10.44 14.90 1.72
C PHE A 320 -11.45 14.19 2.62
N GLU A 321 -12.08 14.88 3.58
CA GLU A 321 -13.18 14.34 4.39
C GLU A 321 -14.36 13.94 3.48
N PHE A 322 -14.77 14.81 2.57
CA PHE A 322 -15.83 14.52 1.60
C PHE A 322 -15.51 13.27 0.76
N LEU A 323 -14.27 13.10 0.33
CA LEU A 323 -13.84 11.92 -0.41
C LEU A 323 -13.90 10.63 0.42
N ASP A 324 -13.53 10.66 1.70
CA ASP A 324 -13.59 9.49 2.57
C ASP A 324 -15.05 9.09 2.86
N GLU A 325 -15.94 10.07 3.07
CA GLU A 325 -17.38 9.85 3.27
C GLU A 325 -18.09 9.27 2.04
N ASN A 326 -17.65 9.66 0.83
CA ASN A 326 -18.28 9.26 -0.44
C ASN A 326 -17.58 8.07 -1.12
N ARG A 327 -16.58 7.46 -0.48
CA ARG A 327 -15.94 6.23 -0.96
C ARG A 327 -16.96 5.10 -1.11
N ILE A 328 -16.81 4.33 -2.19
CA ILE A 328 -17.53 3.07 -2.37
C ILE A 328 -17.01 2.06 -1.33
N ASP A 329 -17.84 1.79 -0.33
CA ASP A 329 -17.53 0.81 0.71
C ASP A 329 -17.72 -0.62 0.22
N ILE A 330 -16.60 -1.29 -0.06
CA ILE A 330 -16.56 -2.71 -0.44
C ILE A 330 -16.55 -3.64 0.78
N THR A 331 -16.33 -3.12 2.00
CA THR A 331 -16.24 -3.95 3.22
C THR A 331 -17.58 -4.58 3.59
N ILE A 332 -18.69 -4.02 3.09
CA ILE A 332 -20.02 -4.61 3.17
C ILE A 332 -20.11 -6.02 2.55
N GLY A 333 -19.20 -6.35 1.63
CA GLY A 333 -19.11 -7.67 1.04
C GLY A 333 -18.44 -8.72 1.91
N ARG A 334 -17.77 -8.34 3.00
CA ARG A 334 -16.94 -9.27 3.79
C ARG A 334 -17.75 -10.43 4.35
N GLY A 335 -17.27 -11.65 4.12
CA GLY A 335 -17.93 -12.88 4.55
C GLY A 335 -19.15 -13.27 3.71
N THR A 336 -19.46 -12.52 2.65
CA THR A 336 -20.55 -12.85 1.71
C THR A 336 -20.03 -13.64 0.51
N PRO A 337 -20.89 -14.39 -0.21
CA PRO A 337 -20.50 -15.01 -1.48
C PRO A 337 -20.05 -14.03 -2.56
N LEU A 338 -20.38 -12.73 -2.42
CA LEU A 338 -20.02 -11.68 -3.38
C LEU A 338 -18.68 -11.00 -3.05
N GLU A 339 -18.06 -11.30 -1.91
CA GLU A 339 -16.75 -10.76 -1.51
C GLU A 339 -15.70 -10.88 -2.64
N PRO A 340 -15.52 -12.05 -3.30
CA PRO A 340 -14.50 -12.17 -4.35
C PRO A 340 -14.82 -11.32 -5.59
N CYS A 341 -16.11 -11.16 -5.92
CA CYS A 341 -16.54 -10.35 -7.05
C CYS A 341 -16.32 -8.86 -6.79
N LEU A 342 -16.57 -8.41 -5.55
CA LEU A 342 -16.31 -7.05 -5.11
C LEU A 342 -14.81 -6.75 -5.09
N GLU A 343 -13.99 -7.66 -4.56
CA GLU A 343 -12.52 -7.52 -4.57
C GLU A 343 -11.97 -7.44 -6.00
N LEU A 344 -12.46 -8.28 -6.92
CA LEU A 344 -12.02 -8.26 -8.31
C LEU A 344 -12.39 -6.96 -9.03
N LEU A 345 -13.63 -6.48 -8.89
CA LEU A 345 -14.05 -5.21 -9.50
C LEU A 345 -13.31 -4.02 -8.89
N ALA A 346 -13.18 -3.98 -7.56
CA ALA A 346 -12.44 -2.93 -6.88
C ALA A 346 -10.97 -2.91 -7.30
N GLY A 347 -10.34 -4.09 -7.40
CA GLY A 347 -8.98 -4.23 -7.92
C GLY A 347 -8.87 -3.80 -9.38
N GLY A 348 -9.88 -4.07 -10.20
CA GLY A 348 -9.95 -3.60 -11.59
C GLY A 348 -10.03 -2.08 -11.69
N VAL A 349 -10.91 -1.45 -10.90
CA VAL A 349 -11.00 0.02 -10.79
C VAL A 349 -9.69 0.63 -10.31
N ALA A 350 -8.99 -0.03 -9.39
CA ALA A 350 -7.72 0.42 -8.85
C ALA A 350 -6.50 0.14 -9.76
N GLY A 351 -6.70 -0.51 -10.92
CA GLY A 351 -5.64 -0.87 -11.86
C GLY A 351 -4.72 -2.01 -11.37
N GLY A 352 -5.14 -2.76 -10.36
CA GLY A 352 -4.41 -3.90 -9.78
C GLY A 352 -4.83 -5.27 -10.30
N ILE A 353 -5.86 -5.33 -11.15
CA ILE A 353 -6.42 -6.55 -11.76
C ILE A 353 -6.48 -6.37 -13.27
N ALA A 354 -6.09 -7.40 -14.02
CA ALA A 354 -6.06 -7.35 -15.48
C ALA A 354 -7.42 -7.64 -16.12
N ASP A 355 -7.64 -7.10 -17.32
CA ASP A 355 -8.86 -7.25 -18.12
C ASP A 355 -9.23 -8.73 -18.32
N VAL A 356 -8.23 -9.61 -18.47
CA VAL A 356 -8.45 -11.05 -18.64
C VAL A 356 -9.09 -11.69 -17.39
N GLU A 357 -8.75 -11.21 -16.19
CA GLU A 357 -9.37 -11.64 -14.95
C GLU A 357 -10.80 -11.08 -14.82
N LEU A 358 -11.01 -9.82 -15.20
CA LEU A 358 -12.34 -9.20 -15.25
C LEU A 358 -13.27 -9.89 -16.26
N ARG A 359 -12.73 -10.43 -17.37
CA ARG A 359 -13.50 -11.26 -18.31
C ARG A 359 -13.95 -12.58 -17.67
N THR A 360 -13.12 -13.15 -16.79
CA THR A 360 -13.50 -14.35 -16.02
C THR A 360 -14.67 -14.04 -15.09
N LEU A 361 -14.67 -12.87 -14.45
CA LEU A 361 -15.81 -12.39 -13.66
C LEU A 361 -17.08 -12.22 -14.52
N LEU A 362 -16.97 -11.59 -15.69
CA LEU A 362 -18.09 -11.44 -16.62
C LEU A 362 -18.71 -12.80 -16.98
N HIS A 363 -17.87 -13.80 -17.29
CA HIS A 363 -18.34 -15.16 -17.57
C HIS A 363 -18.97 -15.83 -16.35
N ALA A 364 -18.38 -15.70 -15.16
CA ALA A 364 -18.91 -16.28 -13.93
C ALA A 364 -20.27 -15.70 -13.57
N LEU A 365 -20.43 -14.38 -13.63
CA LEU A 365 -21.69 -13.70 -13.37
C LEU A 365 -22.74 -13.99 -14.46
N GLY A 366 -22.32 -14.14 -15.71
CA GLY A 366 -23.21 -14.47 -16.83
C GLY A 366 -23.81 -15.88 -16.73
N ASN A 367 -23.08 -16.80 -16.08
CA ASN A 367 -23.51 -18.18 -15.84
C ASN A 367 -24.12 -18.39 -14.43
N SER A 368 -24.40 -17.29 -13.71
CA SER A 368 -25.07 -17.30 -12.40
C SER A 368 -26.45 -17.95 -12.49
N SER A 369 -26.85 -18.66 -11.43
CA SER A 369 -28.20 -19.19 -11.25
C SER A 369 -29.27 -18.10 -11.07
N ASP A 370 -28.86 -16.87 -10.77
CA ASP A 370 -29.72 -15.68 -10.74
C ASP A 370 -29.13 -14.57 -11.62
N PRO A 371 -29.41 -14.58 -12.94
CA PRO A 371 -28.94 -13.55 -13.87
C PRO A 371 -29.61 -12.19 -13.65
N GLY A 372 -30.81 -12.17 -13.06
CA GLY A 372 -31.58 -10.95 -12.84
C GLY A 372 -30.91 -10.03 -11.82
N LEU A 373 -30.31 -10.62 -10.78
CA LEU A 373 -29.56 -9.88 -9.75
C LEU A 373 -28.35 -9.13 -10.33
N PHE A 374 -27.68 -9.71 -11.32
CA PHE A 374 -26.44 -9.18 -11.89
C PHE A 374 -26.61 -8.53 -13.27
N HIS A 375 -27.82 -8.47 -13.82
CA HIS A 375 -28.05 -7.98 -15.18
C HIS A 375 -27.42 -6.60 -15.45
N LYS A 376 -27.53 -5.68 -14.48
CA LYS A 376 -26.90 -4.37 -14.57
C LYS A 376 -25.38 -4.42 -14.51
N VAL A 377 -24.81 -5.20 -13.58
CA VAL A 377 -23.35 -5.40 -13.47
C VAL A 377 -22.79 -5.98 -14.78
N LEU A 378 -23.47 -6.98 -15.35
CA LEU A 378 -23.13 -7.57 -16.63
C LEU A 378 -23.18 -6.57 -17.77
N GLY A 379 -24.23 -5.74 -17.84
CA GLY A 379 -24.35 -4.69 -18.85
C GLY A 379 -23.20 -3.69 -18.79
N GLN A 380 -22.84 -3.23 -17.59
CA GLN A 380 -21.71 -2.31 -17.40
C GLN A 380 -20.36 -2.95 -17.75
N LEU A 381 -20.12 -4.20 -17.34
CA LEU A 381 -18.91 -4.93 -17.71
C LEU A 381 -18.80 -5.18 -19.22
N GLN A 382 -19.91 -5.50 -19.89
CA GLN A 382 -19.93 -5.67 -21.35
C GLN A 382 -19.63 -4.36 -22.07
N ALA A 383 -20.23 -3.26 -21.65
CA ALA A 383 -19.94 -1.93 -22.18
C ALA A 383 -18.46 -1.55 -21.94
N TYR A 384 -17.92 -1.85 -20.75
CA TYR A 384 -16.51 -1.64 -20.45
C TYR A 384 -15.59 -2.36 -21.44
N PHE A 385 -15.85 -3.63 -21.78
CA PHE A 385 -15.01 -4.33 -22.75
C PHE A 385 -15.18 -3.85 -24.20
N GLN A 386 -16.12 -2.95 -24.47
CA GLN A 386 -16.31 -2.31 -25.77
C GLN A 386 -15.59 -0.94 -25.85
N SER A 387 -15.65 -0.12 -24.80
CA SER A 387 -15.07 1.23 -24.79
C SER A 387 -13.79 1.38 -23.95
N TYR A 388 -13.55 0.47 -23.01
CA TYR A 388 -12.49 0.51 -21.99
C TYR A 388 -12.52 1.76 -21.09
N GLU A 389 -13.69 2.38 -20.93
CA GLU A 389 -13.89 3.55 -20.07
C GLU A 389 -13.94 3.16 -18.59
N PRO A 390 -13.04 3.67 -17.73
CA PRO A 390 -12.98 3.31 -16.31
C PRO A 390 -14.27 3.57 -15.53
N GLN A 391 -15.08 4.55 -15.97
CA GLN A 391 -16.36 4.89 -15.34
C GLN A 391 -17.35 3.72 -15.38
N LEU A 392 -17.26 2.83 -16.38
CA LEU A 392 -18.12 1.65 -16.50
C LEU A 392 -17.74 0.56 -15.49
N LEU A 393 -16.45 0.42 -15.14
CA LEU A 393 -16.03 -0.46 -14.05
C LEU A 393 -16.51 0.04 -12.69
N VAL A 394 -16.45 1.36 -12.48
CA VAL A 394 -16.98 1.99 -11.27
C VAL A 394 -18.48 1.75 -11.17
N ALA A 395 -19.24 1.97 -12.24
CA ALA A 395 -20.68 1.72 -12.27
C ALA A 395 -21.03 0.24 -12.00
N ALA A 396 -20.26 -0.70 -12.55
CA ALA A 396 -20.39 -2.13 -12.23
C ALA A 396 -20.15 -2.40 -10.74
N LEU A 397 -19.13 -1.79 -10.13
CA LEU A 397 -18.84 -1.93 -8.71
C LEU A 397 -19.97 -1.36 -7.84
N GLU A 398 -20.49 -0.18 -8.17
CA GLU A 398 -21.64 0.43 -7.47
C GLU A 398 -22.88 -0.46 -7.51
N GLU A 399 -23.21 -1.01 -8.68
CA GLU A 399 -24.34 -1.93 -8.83
C GLU A 399 -24.10 -3.24 -8.06
N LEU A 400 -22.87 -3.74 -7.98
CA LEU A 400 -22.56 -4.94 -7.20
C LEU A 400 -22.64 -4.67 -5.69
N VAL A 401 -22.17 -3.50 -5.21
CA VAL A 401 -22.34 -3.07 -3.81
C VAL A 401 -23.82 -2.91 -3.47
N SER A 402 -24.61 -2.33 -4.37
CA SER A 402 -26.07 -2.20 -4.24
C SER A 402 -26.75 -3.58 -4.17
N ALA A 403 -26.36 -4.51 -5.05
CA ALA A 403 -26.85 -5.89 -5.01
C ALA A 403 -26.49 -6.59 -3.69
N THR A 404 -25.27 -6.38 -3.20
CA THR A 404 -24.80 -6.92 -1.91
C THR A 404 -25.63 -6.36 -0.75
N ARG A 405 -25.88 -5.04 -0.72
CA ARG A 405 -26.76 -4.40 0.27
C ARG A 405 -28.16 -5.03 0.28
N ARG A 406 -28.76 -5.25 -0.90
CA ARG A 406 -30.08 -5.88 -1.01
C ARG A 406 -30.08 -7.33 -0.52
N LEU A 407 -29.02 -8.09 -0.76
CA LEU A 407 -28.90 -9.45 -0.24
C LEU A 407 -28.77 -9.48 1.30
N LEU A 408 -28.17 -8.44 1.88
CA LEU A 408 -28.01 -8.30 3.32
C LEU A 408 -29.22 -7.66 4.02
N GLN A 409 -30.24 -7.22 3.27
CA GLN A 409 -31.45 -6.69 3.87
C GLN A 409 -32.19 -7.79 4.66
N PRO A 410 -32.64 -7.53 5.89
CA PRO A 410 -33.28 -8.51 6.76
C PRO A 410 -34.47 -9.22 6.11
N GLU A 411 -35.28 -8.48 5.35
CA GLU A 411 -36.47 -8.96 4.63
C GLU A 411 -36.12 -10.14 3.70
N ARG A 412 -35.03 -10.03 2.92
CA ARG A 412 -34.56 -11.11 2.02
C ARG A 412 -33.83 -12.23 2.74
N LEU A 413 -33.13 -11.93 3.83
CA LEU A 413 -32.53 -12.95 4.70
C LEU A 413 -33.60 -13.80 5.43
N LEU A 414 -34.80 -13.25 5.61
CA LEU A 414 -35.98 -13.95 6.14
C LEU A 414 -36.70 -14.75 5.04
N GLU A 415 -36.93 -14.17 3.84
CA GLU A 415 -37.50 -14.86 2.67
C GLU A 415 -36.74 -16.15 2.30
N GLN A 416 -35.41 -16.16 2.44
CA GLN A 416 -34.57 -17.31 2.10
C GLN A 416 -34.42 -18.35 3.23
N ARG A 417 -34.97 -18.10 4.42
CA ARG A 417 -34.92 -19.06 5.52
C ARG A 417 -36.14 -19.98 5.48
N THR A 418 -35.91 -21.21 5.03
CA THR A 418 -36.81 -22.33 5.37
C THR A 418 -36.61 -22.71 6.82
N CYS A 419 -37.67 -22.73 7.62
CA CYS A 419 -37.62 -23.30 8.96
C CYS A 419 -37.11 -24.75 8.88
N CYS A 420 -35.98 -25.06 9.52
CA CYS A 420 -35.35 -26.38 9.49
C CYS A 420 -36.18 -27.50 10.14
N LEU A 421 -37.29 -27.16 10.79
CA LEU A 421 -38.24 -28.11 11.39
C LEU A 421 -39.50 -28.36 10.52
N CYS A 422 -39.98 -27.37 9.78
CA CYS A 422 -41.24 -27.48 9.02
C CYS A 422 -41.12 -27.21 7.51
N GLY A 423 -39.93 -26.82 7.03
CA GLY A 423 -39.62 -26.61 5.61
C GLY A 423 -40.31 -25.41 4.96
N ARG A 424 -41.09 -24.61 5.70
CA ARG A 424 -41.76 -23.41 5.16
C ARG A 424 -40.84 -22.21 5.15
N GLY A 425 -40.84 -21.45 4.06
CA GLY A 425 -40.24 -20.12 3.96
C GLY A 425 -41.08 -19.08 4.72
N PHE A 426 -40.45 -18.00 5.18
CA PHE A 426 -41.15 -16.87 5.79
C PHE A 426 -41.96 -16.11 4.73
N PRO A 427 -43.25 -15.81 4.95
CA PRO A 427 -43.93 -14.70 4.29
C PRO A 427 -43.98 -13.46 5.22
N ASP A 428 -44.06 -12.29 4.60
CA ASP A 428 -43.88 -10.93 5.14
C ASP A 428 -44.69 -10.50 6.37
N GLU A 429 -45.50 -11.35 7.01
CA GLU A 429 -46.24 -10.94 8.21
C GLU A 429 -46.31 -12.10 9.23
N ALA A 430 -45.72 -11.86 10.41
CA ALA A 430 -45.99 -12.51 11.70
C ALA A 430 -45.33 -13.88 12.03
N PRO A 431 -45.34 -14.29 13.33
CA PRO A 431 -44.20 -14.99 13.85
C PRO A 431 -44.38 -16.51 14.24
N CYS A 432 -43.38 -17.42 14.08
CA CYS A 432 -43.19 -18.82 14.56
C CYS A 432 -42.08 -19.23 15.67
N VAL A 433 -42.42 -20.14 16.60
CA VAL A 433 -41.85 -20.75 17.85
C VAL A 433 -42.79 -21.85 18.31
N THR A 434 -42.36 -23.08 18.41
CA THR A 434 -43.26 -24.07 18.99
C THR A 434 -43.28 -24.07 20.53
N PHE A 435 -44.44 -23.83 21.18
CA PHE A 435 -44.70 -24.31 22.55
C PHE A 435 -45.48 -25.64 22.44
N ASP A 436 -44.96 -26.71 23.05
CA ASP A 436 -45.44 -28.11 22.94
C ASP A 436 -45.57 -28.67 21.50
N GLY A 437 -44.79 -28.15 20.55
CA GLY A 437 -44.83 -28.57 19.14
C GLY A 437 -45.62 -27.64 18.19
N ALA A 438 -46.03 -26.41 18.59
CA ALA A 438 -46.63 -25.41 17.66
C ALA A 438 -46.32 -23.88 17.92
N HIS A 439 -45.94 -23.17 16.82
CA HIS A 439 -45.50 -21.78 16.43
C HIS A 439 -45.69 -20.33 17.21
N ILE A 440 -44.68 -19.44 17.57
CA ILE A 440 -44.49 -17.99 18.07
C ILE A 440 -43.10 -17.22 17.75
N TYR A 441 -42.76 -16.62 16.60
CA TYR A 441 -41.48 -15.84 16.39
C TYR A 441 -41.60 -14.60 17.34
N LEU A 442 -40.53 -13.85 17.52
CA LEU A 442 -40.62 -12.55 18.16
C LEU A 442 -40.13 -11.49 17.17
N GLU A 443 -41.07 -10.72 16.62
CA GLU A 443 -40.78 -9.37 16.15
C GLU A 443 -40.53 -8.50 17.38
N LEU A 444 -39.34 -7.90 17.46
CA LEU A 444 -39.12 -6.74 18.32
C LEU A 444 -38.40 -5.69 17.50
N SER A 445 -39.21 -4.89 16.82
CA SER A 445 -38.86 -3.61 16.23
C SER A 445 -38.39 -2.62 17.30
N ALA A 446 -37.27 -1.95 17.03
CA ALA A 446 -37.06 -0.52 17.25
C ALA A 446 -36.07 -0.01 16.20
#